data_AF-A0A925D511-F1
#
_entry.id   AF-A0A925D511-F1
#
_cell.length_a   1.000
_cell.length_b   1.000
_cell.length_c   1.000
_cell.angle_alpha   90.00
_cell.angle_beta   90.00
_cell.angle_gamma   90.00
#
_symmetry.space_group_name_H-M   'P 1'
#
loop_
_entity.id
_entity.type
_entity.pdbx_description
1 polymer ?
#
loop_
_entity_poly.entity_id
_entity_poly.type
_entity_poly.pdbx_seq_one_letter_code
_entity_poly.pdbx_strand_id
1 'polypeptide(L)'
;MPERKTTPAAPIAWAATGDVNAFFGLMLDNVADLLLMVSLLTGVFAFPTDVAIRYMIPGTAVGVMVGDLLFFWLALHLAKKTGRRDVTAMPLGLDTPSTFGMVFFVLGPAFLAAKAAGMAEHDAAIHTWHIGICSIFISGLFKLACSVGSGWVRRLFPRAGLLGSLTAVALVLISFLPLLEMLHLPLIGLVALVRKFPTMDEKQRSRVAWFGGVALFFITLIFPIQFQRQWI
;
A
#
# COMPACT_ATOMS: atom_id res chain seq x y z
N MET A 1 -36.05 -32.17 8.24
CA MET A 1 -35.17 -31.01 7.97
C MET A 1 -35.84 -29.80 8.63
N PRO A 2 -35.36 -29.28 9.78
CA PRO A 2 -36.07 -28.21 10.46
C PRO A 2 -35.97 -26.91 9.64
N GLU A 3 -37.12 -26.29 9.39
CA GLU A 3 -37.24 -25.01 8.68
C GLU A 3 -36.39 -23.92 9.35
N ARG A 4 -35.50 -23.28 8.59
CA ARG A 4 -34.85 -22.04 9.00
C ARG A 4 -35.91 -20.94 9.03
N LYS A 5 -36.37 -20.57 10.22
CA LYS A 5 -37.15 -19.36 10.47
C LYS A 5 -36.44 -18.16 9.83
N THR A 6 -37.06 -17.56 8.82
CA THR A 6 -36.63 -16.31 8.19
C THR A 6 -37.00 -15.15 9.11
N THR A 7 -36.14 -14.86 10.08
CA THR A 7 -36.24 -13.64 10.90
C THR A 7 -36.21 -12.42 9.98
N PRO A 8 -37.06 -11.39 10.19
CA PRO A 8 -37.04 -10.18 9.37
C PRO A 8 -35.63 -9.59 9.31
N ALA A 9 -35.15 -9.33 8.10
CA ALA A 9 -33.78 -8.91 7.84
C ALA A 9 -33.50 -7.55 8.49
N ALA A 10 -32.77 -7.56 9.60
CA ALA A 10 -32.25 -6.35 10.22
C ALA A 10 -31.32 -5.60 9.22
N PRO A 11 -31.20 -4.26 9.32
CA PRO A 11 -30.46 -3.45 8.36
C PRO A 11 -28.99 -3.88 8.23
N ILE A 12 -28.42 -3.66 7.04
CA ILE A 12 -27.00 -3.90 6.75
C ILE A 12 -26.16 -2.99 7.65
N ALA A 13 -25.25 -3.57 8.43
CA ALA A 13 -24.29 -2.79 9.22
C ALA A 13 -23.21 -2.25 8.27
N TRP A 14 -23.17 -0.94 8.09
CA TRP A 14 -22.31 -0.25 7.14
C TRP A 14 -20.92 0.11 7.70
N ALA A 15 -20.76 0.05 9.03
CA ALA A 15 -19.49 0.29 9.72
C ALA A 15 -19.33 -0.63 10.93
N ALA A 16 -18.09 -1.02 11.19
CA ALA A 16 -17.65 -1.76 12.37
C ALA A 16 -16.62 -0.93 13.15
N THR A 17 -16.47 -1.21 14.45
CA THR A 17 -15.47 -0.56 15.31
C THR A 17 -14.03 -0.78 14.83
N GLY A 18 -13.77 -1.87 14.11
CA GLY A 18 -12.47 -2.15 13.48
C GLY A 18 -12.11 -1.25 12.29
N ASP A 19 -13.09 -0.56 11.69
CA ASP A 19 -12.87 0.23 10.48
C ASP A 19 -12.04 1.49 10.77
N VAL A 20 -12.14 2.05 11.98
CA VAL A 20 -11.33 3.19 12.42
C VAL A 20 -9.85 2.81 12.46
N ASN A 21 -9.55 1.62 13.00
CA ASN A 21 -8.20 1.09 13.06
C ASN A 21 -7.64 0.83 11.65
N ALA A 22 -8.43 0.20 10.78
CA ALA A 22 -8.06 -0.03 9.39
C ALA A 22 -7.85 1.28 8.62
N PHE A 23 -8.69 2.30 8.84
CA PHE A 23 -8.54 3.61 8.22
C PHE A 23 -7.21 4.27 8.59
N PHE A 24 -6.88 4.36 9.89
CA PHE A 24 -5.61 4.98 10.30
C PHE A 24 -4.39 4.17 9.85
N GLY A 25 -4.48 2.83 9.89
CA GLY A 25 -3.42 1.96 9.37
C GLY A 25 -3.15 2.24 7.88
N LEU A 26 -4.20 2.22 7.05
CA LEU A 26 -4.10 2.46 5.61
C LEU A 26 -3.68 3.90 5.29
N MET A 27 -4.18 4.88 6.03
CA MET A 27 -3.82 6.29 5.83
C MET A 27 -2.31 6.49 6.06
N LEU A 28 -1.77 5.95 7.15
CA LEU A 28 -0.35 6.06 7.46
C LEU A 28 0.51 5.34 6.44
N ASP A 29 0.07 4.16 5.98
CA ASP A 29 0.73 3.37 4.94
C ASP A 29 0.79 4.13 3.61
N ASN A 30 -0.34 4.66 3.15
CA ASN A 30 -0.41 5.48 1.93
C ASN A 30 0.46 6.74 2.01
N VAL A 31 0.48 7.43 3.15
CA VAL A 31 1.34 8.60 3.34
C VAL A 31 2.81 8.19 3.30
N ALA A 32 3.19 7.08 3.95
CA ALA A 32 4.55 6.58 3.93
C ALA A 32 5.00 6.21 2.51
N ASP A 33 4.17 5.52 1.74
CA ASP A 33 4.49 5.13 0.36
C ASP A 33 4.55 6.34 -0.59
N LEU A 34 3.69 7.35 -0.42
CA LEU A 34 3.79 8.60 -1.18
C LEU A 34 5.09 9.35 -0.88
N LEU A 35 5.47 9.43 0.40
CA LEU A 35 6.73 10.04 0.80
C LEU A 35 7.93 9.24 0.29
N LEU A 36 7.86 7.91 0.34
CA LEU A 36 8.88 7.02 -0.23
C LEU A 36 9.03 7.27 -1.74
N MET A 37 7.93 7.28 -2.49
CA MET A 37 7.93 7.54 -3.93
C MET A 37 8.61 8.88 -4.26
N VAL A 38 8.21 9.97 -3.58
CA VAL A 38 8.78 11.30 -3.80
C VAL A 38 10.26 11.33 -3.42
N SER A 39 10.62 10.73 -2.29
CA SER A 39 12.00 10.69 -1.81
C SER A 39 12.92 9.93 -2.77
N LEU A 40 12.46 8.81 -3.32
CA LEU A 40 13.24 8.04 -4.30
C LEU A 40 13.36 8.76 -5.63
N LEU A 41 12.28 9.38 -6.13
CA LEU A 41 12.32 10.13 -7.39
C LEU A 41 13.23 11.36 -7.30
N THR A 42 13.08 12.17 -6.26
CA THR A 42 13.92 13.36 -6.08
C THR A 42 15.35 12.98 -5.68
N GLY A 43 15.53 12.02 -4.78
CA GLY A 43 16.84 11.65 -4.25
C GLY A 43 17.72 10.88 -5.25
N VAL A 44 17.15 9.92 -5.99
CA VAL A 44 17.92 9.05 -6.90
C VAL A 44 17.97 9.60 -8.32
N PHE A 45 16.86 10.16 -8.81
CA PHE A 45 16.72 10.57 -10.21
C PHE A 45 16.75 12.08 -10.42
N ALA A 46 16.96 12.87 -9.37
CA ALA A 46 16.90 14.33 -9.40
C ALA A 46 15.59 14.85 -10.02
N PHE A 47 14.47 14.16 -9.75
CA PHE A 47 13.16 14.57 -10.24
C PHE A 47 12.66 15.82 -9.50
N PRO A 48 12.11 16.82 -10.22
CA PRO A 48 11.65 18.07 -9.62
C PRO A 48 10.48 17.84 -8.65
N THR A 49 10.70 18.22 -7.39
CA THR A 49 9.77 17.96 -6.28
C THR A 49 8.47 18.76 -6.41
N ASP A 50 8.48 19.91 -7.08
CA ASP A 50 7.29 20.72 -7.34
C ASP A 50 6.27 19.95 -8.17
N VAL A 51 6.71 19.22 -9.21
CA VAL A 51 5.83 18.40 -10.06
C VAL A 51 5.27 17.23 -9.27
N ALA A 52 6.11 16.56 -8.48
CA ALA A 52 5.70 15.42 -7.68
C ALA A 52 4.63 15.82 -6.63
N ILE A 53 4.84 16.92 -5.91
CA ILE A 53 3.91 17.40 -4.89
C ILE A 53 2.63 17.96 -5.52
N ARG A 54 2.73 18.66 -6.65
CA ARG A 54 1.58 19.33 -7.26
C ARG A 54 0.67 18.39 -8.04
N TYR A 55 1.22 17.36 -8.68
CA TYR A 55 0.47 16.51 -9.60
C TYR A 55 0.40 15.05 -9.14
N MET A 56 1.51 14.47 -8.68
CA MET A 56 1.55 13.05 -8.34
C MET A 56 0.83 12.75 -7.02
N ILE A 57 1.14 13.49 -5.94
CA ILE A 57 0.50 13.27 -4.64
C ILE A 57 -1.04 13.45 -4.72
N PRO A 58 -1.57 14.57 -5.25
CA PRO A 58 -3.01 14.77 -5.29
C PRO A 58 -3.69 13.81 -6.28
N GLY A 59 -3.03 13.50 -7.41
CA GLY A 59 -3.54 12.54 -8.38
C GLY A 59 -3.71 11.14 -7.77
N THR A 60 -2.70 10.66 -7.05
CA THR A 60 -2.77 9.38 -6.35
C THR A 60 -3.81 9.40 -5.23
N ALA A 61 -3.89 10.47 -4.44
CA ALA A 61 -4.89 10.59 -3.38
C ALA A 61 -6.33 10.54 -3.91
N VAL A 62 -6.61 11.23 -5.03
CA VAL A 62 -7.91 11.16 -5.70
C VAL A 62 -8.16 9.76 -6.25
N GLY A 63 -7.14 9.12 -6.84
CA GLY A 63 -7.24 7.74 -7.35
C GLY A 63 -7.60 6.74 -6.25
N VAL A 64 -6.95 6.83 -5.10
CA VAL A 64 -7.25 6.00 -3.92
C VAL A 64 -8.68 6.23 -3.44
N MET A 65 -9.06 7.50 -3.24
CA MET A 65 -10.41 7.85 -2.78
C MET A 65 -11.49 7.32 -3.73
N VAL A 66 -11.33 7.48 -5.04
CA VAL A 66 -12.29 6.96 -6.03
C VAL A 66 -12.34 5.43 -5.99
N GLY A 67 -11.18 4.77 -5.89
CA GLY A 67 -11.09 3.32 -5.77
C GLY A 67 -11.81 2.77 -4.54
N ASP A 68 -11.61 3.39 -3.38
CA ASP A 68 -12.28 3.01 -2.13
C ASP A 68 -13.80 3.18 -2.21
N LEU A 69 -14.27 4.28 -2.80
CA LEU A 69 -15.70 4.51 -3.01
C LEU A 69 -16.32 3.45 -3.93
N LEU A 70 -15.60 3.03 -4.97
CA LEU A 70 -16.03 1.96 -5.87
C LEU A 70 -16.09 0.61 -5.15
N PHE A 71 -15.06 0.25 -4.37
CA PHE A 71 -15.07 -1.00 -3.59
C PHE A 71 -16.15 -1.01 -2.51
N PHE A 72 -16.38 0.13 -1.85
CA PHE A 72 -17.48 0.29 -0.91
C PHE A 72 -18.84 0.05 -1.60
N TRP A 73 -19.06 0.64 -2.78
CA TRP A 73 -20.26 0.41 -3.56
C TRP A 73 -20.42 -1.05 -3.99
N LEU A 74 -19.34 -1.71 -4.44
CA LEU A 74 -19.34 -3.12 -4.80
C LEU A 74 -19.66 -4.03 -3.60
N ALA A 75 -19.12 -3.73 -2.42
CA ALA A 75 -19.41 -4.45 -1.19
C ALA A 75 -20.90 -4.34 -0.81
N LEU A 76 -21.49 -3.15 -0.89
CA LEU A 76 -22.92 -2.95 -0.65
C LEU A 76 -23.79 -3.66 -1.69
N HIS A 77 -23.39 -3.60 -2.96
CA HIS A 77 -24.10 -4.26 -4.04
C HIS A 77 -24.10 -5.79 -3.86
N LEU A 78 -22.95 -6.36 -3.49
CA LEU A 78 -22.83 -7.80 -3.25
C LEU A 78 -23.57 -8.25 -1.99
N ALA A 79 -23.52 -7.47 -0.90
CA ALA A 79 -24.27 -7.75 0.32
C ALA A 79 -25.79 -7.83 0.04
N LYS A 80 -26.32 -6.88 -0.76
CA LYS A 80 -27.72 -6.90 -1.20
C LYS A 80 -28.05 -8.12 -2.07
N LYS A 81 -27.18 -8.48 -3.02
CA LYS A 81 -27.41 -9.60 -3.94
C LYS A 81 -27.35 -10.97 -3.27
N THR A 82 -26.48 -11.13 -2.27
CA THR A 82 -26.23 -12.42 -1.61
C THR A 82 -26.97 -12.60 -0.28
N GLY A 83 -27.57 -11.51 0.25
CA GLY A 83 -28.18 -11.51 1.58
C GLY A 83 -27.19 -11.73 2.73
N ARG A 84 -25.88 -11.69 2.44
CA ARG A 84 -24.81 -11.91 3.40
C ARG A 84 -24.45 -10.62 4.14
N ARG A 85 -24.09 -10.74 5.41
CA ARG A 85 -23.82 -9.61 6.33
C ARG A 85 -22.34 -9.52 6.74
N ASP A 86 -21.53 -10.46 6.27
CA ASP A 86 -20.09 -10.57 6.51
C ASP A 86 -19.24 -9.99 5.37
N VAL A 87 -19.87 -9.35 4.38
CA VAL A 87 -19.19 -8.69 3.25
C VAL A 87 -18.51 -7.41 3.71
N THR A 88 -17.21 -7.30 3.46
CA THR A 88 -16.40 -6.10 3.74
C THR A 88 -15.71 -5.62 2.48
N ALA A 89 -15.69 -4.30 2.27
CA ALA A 89 -14.87 -3.71 1.24
C ALA A 89 -13.39 -3.92 1.59
N MET A 90 -12.58 -4.32 0.60
CA MET A 90 -11.14 -4.29 0.74
C MET A 90 -10.69 -2.84 0.56
N PRO A 91 -9.98 -2.25 1.54
CA PRO A 91 -9.41 -0.92 1.37
C PRO A 91 -8.36 -0.94 0.25
N LEU A 92 -8.39 0.05 -0.62
CA LEU A 92 -7.38 0.27 -1.64
C LEU A 92 -6.25 1.10 -1.05
N GLY A 93 -5.05 0.54 -1.06
CA GLY A 93 -3.83 1.21 -0.64
C GLY A 93 -2.79 1.18 -1.74
N LEU A 94 -1.77 2.01 -1.56
CA LEU A 94 -0.48 1.80 -2.21
C LEU A 94 0.22 0.63 -1.54
N ASP A 95 1.12 0.00 -2.29
CA ASP A 95 2.00 -1.00 -1.73
C ASP A 95 3.46 -0.65 -2.05
N THR A 96 4.31 -0.81 -1.05
CA THR A 96 5.73 -0.50 -1.15
C THR A 96 6.43 -1.23 -2.31
N PRO A 97 6.21 -2.54 -2.57
CA PRO A 97 6.83 -3.24 -3.70
C PRO A 97 6.46 -2.66 -5.07
N SER A 98 5.18 -2.38 -5.31
CA SER A 98 4.74 -1.80 -6.58
C SER A 98 5.20 -0.35 -6.71
N THR A 99 5.28 0.40 -5.61
CA THR A 99 5.83 1.76 -5.58
C THR A 99 7.30 1.75 -6.01
N PHE A 100 8.11 0.85 -5.45
CA PHE A 100 9.50 0.65 -5.90
C PHE A 100 9.58 0.27 -7.37
N GLY A 101 8.73 -0.66 -7.82
CA GLY A 101 8.70 -1.08 -9.22
C GLY A 101 8.37 0.07 -10.17
N MET A 102 7.37 0.89 -9.82
CA MET A 102 6.96 2.04 -10.62
C MET A 102 8.07 3.11 -10.68
N VAL A 103 8.73 3.41 -9.56
CA VAL A 103 9.80 4.40 -9.52
C VAL A 103 11.03 3.93 -10.32
N PHE A 104 11.52 2.72 -10.08
CA PHE A 104 12.77 2.25 -10.65
C PHE A 104 12.65 1.74 -12.09
N PHE A 105 11.52 1.14 -12.48
CA PHE A 105 11.38 0.54 -13.81
C PHE A 105 10.58 1.39 -14.80
N VAL A 106 9.78 2.35 -14.33
CA VAL A 106 8.92 3.16 -15.20
C VAL A 106 9.31 4.63 -15.13
N LEU A 107 9.12 5.28 -13.98
CA LEU A 107 9.21 6.73 -13.86
C LEU A 107 10.66 7.24 -13.97
N GLY A 108 11.59 6.64 -13.22
CA GLY A 108 13.00 7.01 -13.24
C GLY A 108 13.63 6.88 -14.63
N PRO A 109 13.56 5.70 -15.28
CA PRO A 109 14.04 5.52 -16.65
C PRO A 109 13.36 6.44 -17.67
N ALA A 110 12.04 6.66 -17.56
CA ALA A 110 11.32 7.58 -18.45
C ALA A 110 11.83 9.02 -18.31
N PHE A 111 12.12 9.47 -17.09
CA PHE A 111 12.66 10.81 -16.85
C PHE A 111 14.08 10.96 -17.40
N LEU A 112 14.96 9.98 -17.17
CA LEU A 112 16.30 9.99 -17.73
C LEU A 112 16.29 9.94 -19.26
N ALA A 113 15.42 9.14 -19.86
CA ALA A 113 15.24 9.09 -21.30
C ALA A 113 14.74 10.43 -21.86
N ALA A 114 13.80 11.10 -21.19
CA ALA A 114 13.32 12.42 -21.59
C ALA A 114 14.40 13.50 -21.47
N LYS A 115 15.23 13.47 -20.41
CA LYS A 115 16.41 14.35 -20.29
C LYS A 115 17.46 14.07 -21.36
N ALA A 116 17.71 12.79 -21.69
CA ALA A 116 18.62 12.42 -22.76
C ALA A 116 18.14 12.88 -24.15
N ALA A 117 16.82 12.98 -24.36
CA ALA A 117 16.22 13.56 -25.55
C ALA A 117 16.32 15.10 -25.62
N GLY A 118 16.94 15.75 -24.63
CA GLY A 118 17.16 17.19 -24.61
C GLY A 118 15.98 18.03 -24.13
N MET A 119 14.95 17.41 -23.52
CA MET A 119 13.84 18.17 -22.93
C MET A 119 14.29 18.97 -21.70
N ALA A 120 13.66 20.14 -21.51
CA ALA A 120 13.79 20.89 -20.27
C ALA A 120 13.32 20.04 -19.08
N GLU A 121 13.93 20.23 -17.91
CA GLU A 121 13.70 19.36 -16.75
C GLU A 121 12.23 19.28 -16.32
N HIS A 122 11.54 20.43 -16.35
CA HIS A 122 10.12 20.51 -16.02
C HIS A 122 9.24 19.77 -17.05
N ASP A 123 9.53 19.94 -18.33
CA ASP A 123 8.78 19.27 -19.41
C ASP A 123 9.02 17.76 -19.40
N ALA A 124 10.25 17.34 -19.14
CA ALA A 124 10.61 15.94 -18.94
C ALA A 124 9.84 15.33 -17.76
N ALA A 125 9.66 16.07 -16.66
CA ALA A 125 8.91 15.61 -15.50
C ALA A 125 7.40 15.46 -15.78
N ILE A 126 6.80 16.42 -16.49
CA ILE A 126 5.39 16.33 -16.93
C ILE A 126 5.21 15.16 -17.91
N HIS A 127 6.14 14.96 -18.84
CA HIS A 127 6.13 13.81 -19.75
C HIS A 127 6.21 12.48 -18.99
N THR A 128 7.12 12.37 -18.02
CA THR A 128 7.22 11.19 -17.14
C THR A 128 5.93 10.95 -16.35
N TRP A 129 5.28 12.00 -15.85
CA TRP A 129 4.01 11.88 -15.16
C TRP A 129 2.91 11.30 -16.08
N HIS A 130 2.82 11.76 -17.34
CA HIS A 130 1.91 11.17 -18.32
C HIS A 130 2.20 9.69 -18.60
N ILE A 131 3.49 9.32 -18.73
CA ILE A 131 3.89 7.91 -18.86
C ILE A 131 3.45 7.09 -17.64
N GLY A 132 3.58 7.66 -16.44
CA GLY A 132 3.09 7.07 -15.20
C GLY A 132 1.59 6.77 -15.24
N ILE A 133 0.79 7.76 -15.65
CA ILE A 133 -0.67 7.60 -15.80
C ILE A 133 -1.00 6.49 -16.82
N CYS A 134 -0.35 6.52 -17.99
CA CYS A 134 -0.56 5.49 -19.02
C CYS A 134 -0.20 4.10 -18.51
N SER A 135 0.91 3.97 -17.77
CA SER A 135 1.36 2.69 -17.19
C SER A 135 0.35 2.13 -16.19
N ILE A 136 -0.15 2.97 -15.28
CA ILE A 136 -1.18 2.57 -14.29
C ILE A 136 -2.48 2.17 -15.00
N PHE A 137 -2.89 2.92 -16.02
CA PHE A 137 -4.09 2.63 -16.80
C PHE A 137 -3.98 1.28 -17.55
N ILE A 138 -2.86 1.04 -18.23
CA ILE A 138 -2.58 -0.23 -18.93
C ILE A 138 -2.53 -1.39 -17.93
N SER A 139 -1.89 -1.21 -16.77
CA SER A 139 -1.88 -2.21 -15.69
C SER A 139 -3.30 -2.52 -15.19
N GLY A 140 -4.15 -1.51 -15.05
CA GLY A 140 -5.56 -1.67 -14.72
C GLY A 140 -6.33 -2.48 -15.78
N LEU A 141 -6.15 -2.15 -17.05
CA LEU A 141 -6.78 -2.89 -18.16
C LEU A 141 -6.29 -4.34 -18.22
N PHE A 142 -4.99 -4.56 -18.02
CA PHE A 142 -4.40 -5.89 -17.92
C PHE A 142 -5.01 -6.69 -16.77
N LYS A 143 -5.12 -6.10 -15.58
CA LYS A 143 -5.78 -6.73 -14.42
C LYS A 143 -7.24 -7.08 -14.72
N LEU A 144 -7.97 -6.21 -15.43
CA LEU A 144 -9.35 -6.49 -15.86
C LEU A 144 -9.41 -7.67 -16.82
N ALA A 145 -8.53 -7.75 -17.81
CA ALA A 145 -8.44 -8.89 -18.71
C ALA A 145 -8.10 -10.20 -17.97
N CYS A 146 -7.15 -10.14 -17.02
CA CYS A 146 -6.77 -11.29 -16.19
C CYS A 146 -7.86 -11.71 -15.21
N SER A 147 -8.82 -10.84 -14.89
CA SER A 147 -9.87 -11.12 -13.90
C SER A 147 -10.77 -12.27 -14.35
N VAL A 148 -10.97 -12.46 -15.66
CA VAL A 148 -11.70 -13.59 -16.26
C VAL A 148 -11.03 -14.94 -15.97
N GLY A 149 -9.69 -15.00 -15.97
CA GLY A 149 -8.91 -16.21 -15.70
C GLY A 149 -8.58 -16.44 -14.21
N SER A 150 -8.85 -15.45 -13.35
CA SER A 150 -8.42 -15.46 -11.95
C SER A 150 -8.94 -16.66 -11.15
N GLY A 151 -10.17 -17.12 -11.45
CA GLY A 151 -10.80 -18.26 -10.78
C GLY A 151 -10.15 -19.61 -11.12
N TRP A 152 -9.47 -19.73 -12.26
CA TRP A 152 -8.70 -20.91 -12.63
C TRP A 152 -7.31 -20.87 -11.97
N VAL A 153 -6.64 -19.72 -11.99
CA VAL A 153 -5.34 -19.50 -11.34
C VAL A 153 -5.40 -19.79 -9.84
N ARG A 154 -6.45 -19.32 -9.14
CA ARG A 154 -6.63 -19.60 -7.70
C ARG A 154 -6.78 -21.09 -7.36
N ARG A 155 -7.18 -21.94 -8.32
CA ARG A 155 -7.27 -23.39 -8.12
C ARG A 155 -5.95 -24.11 -8.39
N LEU A 156 -5.11 -23.54 -9.26
CA LEU A 156 -3.83 -24.12 -9.64
C LEU A 156 -2.73 -23.83 -8.62
N PHE A 157 -2.72 -22.63 -8.03
CA PHE A 157 -1.66 -22.21 -7.11
C PHE A 157 -2.08 -22.34 -5.64
N PRO A 158 -1.33 -23.07 -4.80
CA PRO A 158 -1.58 -23.12 -3.36
C PRO A 158 -1.27 -21.77 -2.73
N ARG A 159 -2.11 -21.32 -1.79
CA ARG A 159 -1.96 -20.02 -1.10
C ARG A 159 -0.57 -19.83 -0.45
N ALA A 160 0.03 -20.92 0.05
CA ALA A 160 1.36 -20.92 0.62
C ALA A 160 2.45 -20.51 -0.39
N GLY A 161 2.30 -20.89 -1.67
CA GLY A 161 3.24 -20.52 -2.74
C GLY A 161 3.17 -19.04 -3.10
N LEU A 162 1.97 -18.45 -3.07
CA LEU A 162 1.76 -17.01 -3.34
C LEU A 162 2.32 -16.12 -2.22
N LEU A 163 2.20 -16.56 -0.96
CA LEU A 163 2.75 -15.82 0.18
C LEU A 163 4.28 -15.88 0.22
N GLY A 164 4.89 -17.00 -0.20
CA GLY A 164 6.34 -17.15 -0.26
C GLY A 164 7.00 -16.19 -1.23
N SER A 165 6.45 -16.02 -2.44
CA SER A 165 7.01 -15.09 -3.43
C SER A 165 6.88 -13.62 -2.99
N LEU A 166 5.74 -13.23 -2.42
CA LEU A 166 5.55 -11.88 -1.86
C LEU A 166 6.52 -11.60 -0.70
N THR A 167 6.73 -12.59 0.17
CA THR A 167 7.69 -12.47 1.29
C THR A 167 9.11 -12.31 0.78
N ALA A 168 9.51 -13.06 -0.25
CA ALA A 168 10.84 -12.93 -0.85
C ALA A 168 11.06 -11.55 -1.46
N VAL A 169 10.07 -11.03 -2.21
CA VAL A 169 10.12 -9.67 -2.77
C VAL A 169 10.18 -8.62 -1.66
N ALA A 170 9.39 -8.77 -0.59
CA ALA A 170 9.41 -7.85 0.55
C ALA A 170 10.75 -7.88 1.29
N LEU A 171 11.34 -9.05 1.53
CA LEU A 171 12.66 -9.17 2.17
C LEU A 171 13.74 -8.49 1.33
N VAL A 172 13.73 -8.72 0.01
CA VAL A 172 14.74 -8.13 -0.88
C VAL A 172 14.53 -6.63 -1.06
N LEU A 173 13.30 -6.15 -1.30
CA LEU A 173 13.09 -4.74 -1.59
C LEU A 173 13.01 -3.87 -0.33
N ILE A 174 12.39 -4.37 0.73
CA ILE A 174 12.08 -3.56 1.93
C ILE A 174 13.12 -3.78 3.02
N SER A 175 13.66 -4.99 3.18
CA SER A 175 14.67 -5.25 4.24
C SER A 175 16.10 -5.02 3.75
N PHE A 176 16.44 -5.45 2.53
CA PHE A 176 17.83 -5.42 2.05
C PHE A 176 18.28 -4.04 1.55
N LEU A 177 17.43 -3.24 0.88
CA LEU A 177 17.83 -1.89 0.43
C LEU A 177 18.21 -0.95 1.60
N PRO A 178 17.40 -0.80 2.67
CA PRO A 178 17.79 0.01 3.82
C PRO A 178 19.02 -0.53 4.57
N LEU A 179 19.23 -1.85 4.55
CA LEU A 179 20.40 -2.48 5.14
C LEU A 179 21.69 -2.05 4.42
N LEU A 180 21.67 -1.95 3.09
CA LEU A 180 22.81 -1.46 2.31
C LEU A 180 23.13 0.01 2.61
N GLU A 181 22.11 0.86 2.74
CA GLU A 181 22.28 2.26 3.15
C GLU A 181 22.88 2.37 4.57
N MET A 182 22.43 1.53 5.51
CA MET A 182 23.03 1.46 6.85
C MET A 182 24.51 1.04 6.83
N LEU A 183 24.91 0.18 5.87
CA LEU A 183 26.30 -0.25 5.71
C LEU A 183 27.20 0.83 5.10
N HIS A 184 26.66 1.74 4.28
CA HIS A 184 27.40 2.88 3.74
C HIS A 184 27.67 3.98 4.79
N LEU A 185 26.87 4.06 5.86
CA LEU A 185 27.08 4.93 7.02
C LEU A 185 27.36 4.09 8.29
N PRO A 186 28.49 3.36 8.35
CA PRO A 186 28.73 2.35 9.38
C PRO A 186 28.71 2.95 10.79
N LEU A 187 29.08 4.21 10.99
CA LEU A 187 29.00 4.85 12.31
C LEU A 187 27.55 5.05 12.79
N ILE A 188 26.62 5.40 11.90
CA ILE A 188 25.21 5.66 12.23
C ILE A 188 24.43 4.35 12.30
N GLY A 189 24.69 3.43 11.36
CA GLY A 189 24.12 2.08 11.36
C GLY A 189 24.55 1.29 12.58
N LEU A 190 25.82 1.39 12.98
CA LEU A 190 26.33 0.75 14.20
C LEU A 190 25.83 1.47 15.46
N VAL A 191 25.58 2.79 15.46
CA VAL A 191 24.84 3.44 16.56
C VAL A 191 23.39 2.98 16.62
N ALA A 192 22.68 2.77 15.50
CA ALA A 192 21.31 2.23 15.52
C ALA A 192 21.26 0.76 16.00
N LEU A 193 22.26 -0.06 15.64
CA LEU A 193 22.40 -1.47 16.04
C LEU A 193 22.95 -1.65 17.47
N VAL A 194 23.89 -0.80 17.90
CA VAL A 194 24.57 -0.86 19.20
C VAL A 194 23.81 -0.08 20.28
N ARG A 195 22.94 0.89 19.92
CA ARG A 195 22.12 1.62 20.90
C ARG A 195 20.97 0.74 21.41
N LYS A 196 21.34 -0.26 22.21
CA LYS A 196 20.72 -0.49 23.52
C LYS A 196 20.56 0.91 24.14
N PHE A 197 19.33 1.40 24.28
CA PHE A 197 19.01 2.72 24.84
C PHE A 197 19.98 3.12 25.98
N PRO A 198 20.96 4.01 25.79
CA PRO A 198 21.73 4.54 26.88
C PRO A 198 20.78 5.54 27.53
N THR A 199 20.25 5.14 28.68
CA THR A 199 19.50 5.95 29.62
C THR A 199 18.46 6.85 28.95
N MET A 200 17.38 6.26 28.44
CA MET A 200 16.16 7.02 28.23
C MET A 200 15.65 7.54 29.57
N ASP A 201 15.45 8.84 29.67
CA ASP A 201 14.69 9.44 30.76
C ASP A 201 13.29 8.80 30.80
N GLU A 202 12.71 8.63 32.00
CA GLU A 202 11.52 7.81 32.22
C GLU A 202 10.33 8.27 31.36
N LYS A 203 10.26 9.58 31.08
CA LYS A 203 9.29 10.19 30.16
C LYS A 203 9.49 9.87 28.68
N GLN A 204 10.73 9.66 28.21
CA GLN A 204 10.98 9.26 26.83
C GLN A 204 10.77 7.76 26.64
N ARG A 205 11.12 6.95 27.65
CA ARG A 205 10.86 5.50 27.66
C ARG A 205 9.36 5.21 27.65
N SER A 206 8.57 5.97 28.41
CA SER A 206 7.11 5.82 28.39
C SER A 206 6.51 6.22 27.05
N ARG A 207 6.99 7.29 26.40
CA ARG A 207 6.52 7.68 25.06
C ARG A 207 6.85 6.64 23.99
N VAL A 208 8.08 6.13 23.95
CA VAL A 208 8.48 5.13 22.95
C VAL A 208 7.83 3.77 23.22
N ALA A 209 7.65 3.38 24.50
CA ALA A 209 6.86 2.21 24.85
C ALA A 209 5.36 2.40 24.52
N TRP A 210 4.84 3.62 24.61
CA TRP A 210 3.48 3.94 24.15
C TRP A 210 3.37 3.80 22.64
N PHE A 211 4.29 4.38 21.87
CA PHE A 211 4.30 4.27 20.40
C PHE A 211 4.50 2.82 19.94
N GLY A 212 5.45 2.09 20.52
CA GLY A 212 5.67 0.68 20.23
C GLY A 212 4.51 -0.21 20.66
N GLY A 213 3.91 0.07 21.83
CA GLY A 213 2.74 -0.63 22.34
C GLY A 213 1.48 -0.37 21.51
N VAL A 214 1.27 0.86 21.04
CA VAL A 214 0.19 1.21 20.11
C VAL A 214 0.42 0.55 18.76
N ALA A 215 1.64 0.59 18.21
CA ALA A 215 1.95 -0.09 16.96
C ALA A 215 1.73 -1.61 17.06
N LEU A 216 2.20 -2.25 18.15
CA LEU A 216 1.97 -3.68 18.42
C LEU A 216 0.48 -4.00 18.64
N PHE A 217 -0.26 -3.15 19.34
CA PHE A 217 -1.71 -3.29 19.54
C PHE A 217 -2.48 -3.18 18.22
N PHE A 218 -2.11 -2.23 17.35
CA PHE A 218 -2.69 -2.08 16.02
C PHE A 218 -2.38 -3.30 15.14
N ILE A 219 -1.12 -3.76 15.12
CA ILE A 219 -0.71 -4.97 14.38
C ILE A 219 -1.46 -6.22 14.89
N THR A 220 -1.58 -6.39 16.21
CA THR A 220 -2.31 -7.54 16.81
C THR A 220 -3.83 -7.43 16.71
N LEU A 221 -4.42 -6.25 16.50
CA LEU A 221 -5.84 -6.13 16.16
C LEU A 221 -6.09 -6.34 14.66
N ILE A 222 -5.22 -5.83 13.79
CA ILE A 222 -5.38 -5.87 12.33
C ILE A 222 -5.23 -7.29 11.82
N PHE A 223 -4.22 -8.04 12.29
CA PHE A 223 -3.95 -9.39 11.81
C PHE A 223 -5.12 -10.38 12.00
N PRO A 224 -5.76 -10.51 13.18
CA PRO A 224 -6.88 -11.43 13.35
C PRO A 224 -8.14 -10.99 12.57
N ILE A 225 -8.34 -9.69 12.32
CA ILE A 225 -9.43 -9.20 11.47
C ILE A 225 -9.23 -9.63 10.01
N GLN A 226 -7.98 -9.64 9.53
CA GLN A 226 -7.62 -10.07 8.17
C GLN A 226 -7.86 -11.56 7.93
N PHE A 227 -7.71 -12.42 8.93
CA PHE A 227 -7.90 -13.86 8.79
C PHE A 227 -9.35 -14.36 8.99
N GLN A 228 -10.21 -13.56 9.62
CA GLN A 228 -11.59 -13.96 9.95
C GLN A 228 -12.63 -13.58 8.88
N ARG A 229 -12.32 -12.62 7.99
CA ARG A 229 -13.26 -12.20 6.94
C ARG A 229 -12.76 -12.61 5.56
N GLN A 230 -13.66 -13.17 4.75
CA GLN A 230 -13.36 -13.44 3.34
C GLN A 230 -13.43 -12.11 2.57
N TRP A 231 -12.26 -11.51 2.36
CA TRP A 231 -12.09 -10.36 1.48
C TRP A 231 -12.45 -10.76 0.04
N ILE A 232 -13.29 -9.94 -0.61
CA ILE A 232 -13.57 -10.02 -2.05
C ILE A 232 -12.51 -9.24 -2.80
#